data_AF-A0A378FZ07-F1
#
_entry.id   AF-A0A378FZ07-F1
#
_cell.length_a   1.000
_cell.length_b   1.000
_cell.length_c   1.000
_cell.angle_alpha   90.00
_cell.angle_beta   90.00
_cell.angle_gamma   90.00
#
_symmetry.space_group_name_H-M   'P 1'
#
loop_
_entity.id
_entity.type
_entity.pdbx_description
1 polymer ?
#
loop_
_entity_poly.entity_id
_entity_poly.type
_entity_poly.pdbx_seq_one_letter_code
_entity_poly.pdbx_strand_id
1 'polypeptide(L)'
;MAFNPELGSTSPAVLLDNAERLDKLVNGPAADVPDRGGDPLYSWRQMMAKNDEVRQNLIPLSRQYMTLADAQADIANIPDGSATYVRSTDDSALADEYINNGGTLEATGRRMPSQVYIDSLLSIIQQMHNQSLYRDGVAGFSFPVISADKRVIGFKNDGGVYVADVEIPGTDKIPPRDGPQYISVVKSKNDGRVGIGFNPKNGLTFALLDDDSVAYIADRIGGGGATVPEIRGEWGSRVFNPRHYIGDEYNTASVLDKSSRTFDARQLSDGVQDTLVMAAPLATAIRIALVYGQSNAGLGGSTGRIIDTAPWAFSAWGFAGVNGSSQQGTVHLSPASLTDFVPALDYSAAQSPAICSAYGITQRNAELGRDDPGYIAATAWHGSQPISSFYPNAQSGYWNYENAVTFLQRASAIAVEYGRTAILDVMQWIQGEAGPTGRDNYATQLDDLFTTILPGFKAATGAKPTTCR
;
A
#
# COMPACT_ATOMS: atom_id res chain seq x y z
N MET A 1 72.65 54.77 63.84
CA MET A 1 73.03 55.22 65.19
C MET A 1 74.29 54.47 65.59
N ALA A 2 75.27 55.11 66.24
CA ALA A 2 76.45 54.42 66.74
C ALA A 2 76.05 53.59 67.98
N PHE A 3 76.42 52.31 68.03
CA PHE A 3 76.22 51.48 69.21
C PHE A 3 76.97 52.14 70.39
N ASN A 4 76.28 52.45 71.49
CA ASN A 4 76.92 52.94 72.72
C ASN A 4 76.57 52.03 73.91
N PRO A 5 77.55 51.31 74.51
CA PRO A 5 78.98 51.27 74.14
C PRO A 5 79.21 50.70 72.73
N GLU A 6 80.43 50.65 72.23
CA GLU A 6 80.72 50.07 70.90
C GLU A 6 80.63 48.52 70.91
N LEU A 7 80.40 47.91 69.74
CA LEU A 7 80.48 46.46 69.56
C LEU A 7 81.87 45.96 70.00
N GLY A 8 81.94 44.84 70.73
CA GLY A 8 83.19 44.33 71.29
C GLY A 8 83.63 44.95 72.63
N SER A 9 82.85 45.87 73.22
CA SER A 9 83.08 46.37 74.58
C SER A 9 82.84 45.27 75.63
N THR A 10 83.81 45.07 76.54
CA THR A 10 83.70 44.17 77.70
C THR A 10 83.11 44.85 78.93
N SER A 11 82.45 46.00 78.78
CA SER A 11 81.90 46.72 79.92
C SER A 11 80.81 45.90 80.63
N PRO A 12 80.77 45.90 81.98
CA PRO A 12 79.76 45.14 82.73
C PRO A 12 78.31 45.49 82.36
N ALA A 13 78.06 46.75 81.98
CA ALA A 13 76.74 47.21 81.54
C ALA A 13 76.29 46.55 80.22
N VAL A 14 77.21 46.30 79.28
CA VAL A 14 76.92 45.61 78.01
C VAL A 14 76.64 44.14 78.26
N LEU A 15 77.39 43.51 79.18
CA LEU A 15 77.14 42.12 79.56
C LEU A 15 75.78 41.96 80.22
N LEU A 16 75.41 42.87 81.12
CA LEU A 16 74.09 42.88 81.76
C LEU A 16 72.96 43.13 80.76
N ASP A 17 73.07 44.15 79.91
CA ASP A 17 72.07 44.46 78.87
C ASP A 17 71.89 43.30 77.88
N ASN A 18 72.98 42.64 77.50
CA ASN A 18 72.91 41.44 76.66
C ASN A 18 72.25 40.26 77.38
N ALA A 19 72.54 40.06 78.67
CA ALA A 19 71.92 38.99 79.46
C ALA A 19 70.40 39.23 79.64
N GLU A 20 69.99 40.46 79.93
CA GLU A 20 68.58 40.83 80.03
C GLU A 20 67.86 40.74 78.68
N ARG A 21 68.50 41.16 77.59
CA ARG A 21 67.95 41.04 76.23
C ARG A 21 67.80 39.58 75.83
N LEU A 22 68.79 38.74 76.13
CA LEU A 22 68.73 37.30 75.88
C LEU A 22 67.58 36.65 76.66
N ASP A 23 67.41 37.01 77.94
CA ASP A 23 66.30 36.50 78.75
C ASP A 23 64.94 36.90 78.16
N LYS A 24 64.79 38.16 77.74
CA LYS A 24 63.57 38.63 77.05
C LYS A 24 63.32 37.91 75.72
N LEU A 25 64.36 37.61 74.95
CA LEU A 25 64.25 36.91 73.68
C LEU A 25 63.91 35.43 73.84
N VAL A 26 64.51 34.74 74.80
CA VAL A 26 64.40 33.29 74.96
C VAL A 26 63.27 32.89 75.90
N ASN A 27 63.16 33.56 77.06
CA ASN A 27 62.22 33.20 78.13
C ASN A 27 61.02 34.15 78.25
N GLY A 28 61.09 35.31 77.59
CA GLY A 28 60.05 36.34 77.64
C GLY A 28 58.74 35.99 76.92
N PRO A 29 57.69 36.82 77.12
CA PRO A 29 56.44 36.74 76.36
C PRO A 29 56.67 37.08 74.87
N ALA A 30 55.67 36.82 74.03
CA ALA A 30 55.73 37.17 72.61
C ALA A 30 55.80 38.70 72.42
N ALA A 31 56.98 39.20 72.09
CA ALA A 31 57.25 40.62 71.90
C ALA A 31 58.42 40.87 70.92
N ASP A 32 58.39 42.06 70.32
CA ASP A 32 59.54 42.65 69.64
C ASP A 32 60.49 43.23 70.70
N VAL A 33 61.73 42.73 70.73
CA VAL A 33 62.77 43.18 71.65
C VAL A 33 63.82 43.91 70.83
N PRO A 34 64.03 45.23 71.03
CA PRO A 34 65.02 45.97 70.26
C PRO A 34 66.43 45.44 70.54
N ASP A 35 67.21 45.27 69.48
CA ASP A 35 68.63 45.03 69.57
C ASP A 35 69.37 46.29 70.06
N ARG A 36 70.70 46.23 70.05
CA ARG A 36 71.52 47.36 70.51
C ARG A 36 71.50 48.55 69.55
N GLY A 37 71.08 48.35 68.30
CA GLY A 37 70.94 49.36 67.26
C GLY A 37 69.54 49.97 67.18
N GLY A 38 68.58 49.38 67.90
CA GLY A 38 67.17 49.74 67.90
C GLY A 38 66.32 48.93 66.92
N ASP A 39 66.91 47.95 66.22
CA ASP A 39 66.21 47.09 65.29
C ASP A 39 65.45 45.99 66.05
N PRO A 40 64.19 45.70 65.70
CA PRO A 40 63.39 44.72 66.43
C PRO A 40 63.90 43.29 66.19
N LEU A 41 64.19 42.57 67.27
CA LEU A 41 64.37 41.12 67.28
C LEU A 41 63.09 40.45 67.80
N TYR A 42 62.76 39.29 67.25
CA TYR A 42 61.57 38.55 67.66
C TYR A 42 61.91 37.57 68.79
N SER A 43 61.13 37.64 69.88
CA SER A 43 61.19 36.62 70.93
C SER A 43 60.82 35.22 70.39
N TRP A 44 61.33 34.18 71.04
CA TRP A 44 61.05 32.78 70.70
C TRP A 44 59.55 32.47 70.66
N ARG A 45 58.78 32.97 71.63
CA ARG A 45 57.32 32.79 71.67
C ARG A 45 56.60 33.46 70.50
N GLN A 46 57.08 34.60 70.03
CA GLN A 46 56.51 35.27 68.86
C GLN A 46 56.87 34.54 67.56
N MET A 47 58.10 34.03 67.44
CA MET A 47 58.47 33.18 66.31
C MET A 47 57.64 31.89 66.25
N MET A 48 57.35 31.27 67.41
CA MET A 48 56.44 30.12 67.47
C MET A 48 55.03 30.48 66.98
N ALA A 49 54.47 31.60 67.45
CA ALA A 49 53.14 32.05 67.03
C ALA A 49 53.06 32.33 65.52
N LYS A 50 54.07 33.00 64.94
CA LYS A 50 54.15 33.25 63.49
C LYS A 50 54.33 31.95 62.69
N ASN A 51 55.13 31.00 63.21
CA ASN A 51 55.26 29.68 62.57
C ASN A 51 53.94 28.89 62.61
N ASP A 52 53.16 28.99 63.67
CA ASP A 52 51.84 28.36 63.74
C ASP A 52 50.84 29.00 62.77
N GLU A 53 50.86 30.32 62.57
CA GLU A 53 50.09 31.00 61.54
C GLU A 53 50.49 30.52 60.12
N VAL A 54 51.79 30.43 59.84
CA VAL A 54 52.30 29.93 58.55
C VAL A 54 51.91 28.47 58.34
N ARG A 55 51.96 27.62 59.37
CA ARG A 55 51.44 26.24 59.31
C ARG A 55 49.95 26.24 59.00
N GLN A 56 49.14 27.01 59.70
CA GLN A 56 47.70 27.10 59.46
C GLN A 56 47.34 27.59 58.05
N ASN A 57 48.21 28.37 57.40
CA ASN A 57 48.00 28.86 56.03
C ASN A 57 48.52 27.90 54.94
N LEU A 58 49.55 27.10 55.22
CA LEU A 58 50.08 26.10 54.28
C LEU A 58 49.34 24.76 54.35
N ILE A 59 48.83 24.37 55.52
CA ILE A 59 48.05 23.15 55.73
C ILE A 59 46.80 23.06 54.80
N PRO A 60 46.01 24.12 54.60
CA PRO A 60 44.85 24.10 53.70
C PRO A 60 45.21 23.89 52.23
N LEU A 61 46.45 24.19 51.83
CA LEU A 61 46.93 23.95 50.46
C LEU A 61 47.26 22.48 50.20
N SER A 62 47.00 21.59 51.16
CA SER A 62 47.04 20.12 51.06
C SER A 62 48.31 19.61 50.41
N ARG A 63 49.35 19.38 51.22
CA ARG A 63 50.55 18.64 50.82
C ARG A 63 50.14 17.33 50.12
N GLN A 64 50.67 17.08 48.93
CA GLN A 64 50.47 15.82 48.23
C GLN A 64 51.50 14.80 48.74
N TYR A 65 51.04 13.60 49.09
CA TYR A 65 51.90 12.50 49.54
C TYR A 65 52.06 11.46 48.44
N MET A 66 53.22 10.78 48.42
CA MET A 66 53.46 9.70 47.46
C MET A 66 52.77 8.39 47.85
N THR A 67 52.59 8.16 49.16
CA THR A 67 51.93 6.96 49.68
C THR A 67 50.96 7.31 50.80
N LEU A 68 49.94 6.47 50.99
CA LEU A 68 48.98 6.63 52.08
C LEU A 68 49.65 6.47 53.45
N ALA A 69 50.69 5.61 53.54
CA ALA A 69 51.45 5.42 54.76
C ALA A 69 52.21 6.69 55.18
N ASP A 70 52.82 7.39 54.23
CA ASP A 70 53.49 8.67 54.51
C ASP A 70 52.49 9.76 54.94
N ALA A 71 51.32 9.81 54.28
CA ALA A 71 50.24 10.72 54.67
C ALA A 71 49.73 10.41 56.09
N GLN A 72 49.58 9.14 56.43
CA GLN A 72 49.14 8.68 57.75
C GLN A 72 50.21 8.91 58.83
N ALA A 73 51.50 8.86 58.47
CA ALA A 73 52.60 9.19 59.37
C ALA A 73 52.66 10.70 59.66
N ASP A 74 52.24 11.54 58.72
CA ASP A 74 52.19 13.00 58.85
C ASP A 74 50.82 13.51 59.39
N ILE A 75 50.01 12.63 59.99
CA ILE A 75 48.65 12.94 60.45
C ILE A 75 48.57 14.13 61.41
N ALA A 76 49.62 14.35 62.20
CA ALA A 76 49.70 15.49 63.12
C ALA A 76 49.64 16.85 62.39
N ASN A 77 50.00 16.88 61.10
CA ASN A 77 49.97 18.08 60.25
C ASN A 77 48.74 18.14 59.33
N ILE A 78 47.84 17.16 59.39
CA ILE A 78 46.56 17.14 58.67
C ILE A 78 45.45 17.31 59.72
N PRO A 79 44.82 18.49 59.86
CA PRO A 79 43.79 18.71 60.87
C PRO A 79 42.62 17.74 60.71
N ASP A 80 41.95 17.44 61.83
CA ASP A 80 40.73 16.64 61.82
C ASP A 80 39.66 17.29 60.92
N GLY A 81 38.97 16.47 60.13
CA GLY A 81 38.01 16.90 59.11
C GLY A 81 38.61 17.52 57.84
N SER A 82 39.95 17.63 57.73
CA SER A 82 40.61 18.15 56.52
C SER A 82 40.93 17.06 55.52
N ALA A 83 40.89 17.41 54.23
CA ALA A 83 41.27 16.52 53.15
C ALA A 83 42.77 16.60 52.84
N THR A 84 43.33 15.51 52.34
CA THR A 84 44.68 15.43 51.75
C THR A 84 44.63 14.59 50.48
N TYR A 85 45.67 14.67 49.66
CA TYR A 85 45.77 13.97 48.39
C TYR A 85 46.98 13.04 48.38
N VAL A 86 46.75 11.79 48.02
CA VAL A 86 47.80 10.77 47.89
C VAL A 86 47.92 10.38 46.43
N ARG A 87 49.15 10.24 45.91
CA ARG A 87 49.42 9.80 44.55
C ARG A 87 48.71 8.47 44.28
N SER A 88 47.94 8.41 43.19
CA SER A 88 47.25 7.18 42.82
C SER A 88 48.26 6.10 42.42
N THR A 89 48.01 4.86 42.82
CA THR A 89 48.93 3.73 42.61
C THR A 89 48.64 2.93 41.34
N ASP A 90 47.44 3.08 40.79
CA ASP A 90 46.95 2.38 39.60
C ASP A 90 46.92 3.27 38.34
N ASP A 91 47.49 4.49 38.44
CA ASP A 91 47.49 5.55 37.41
C ASP A 91 46.09 5.93 36.88
N SER A 92 45.01 5.53 37.56
CA SER A 92 43.63 5.88 37.16
C SER A 92 43.31 7.36 37.41
N ALA A 93 44.09 8.02 38.25
CA ALA A 93 43.99 9.43 38.61
C ALA A 93 45.36 10.02 38.95
N LEU A 94 45.49 11.35 38.98
CA LEU A 94 46.71 12.00 39.47
C LEU A 94 46.89 11.84 40.98
N ALA A 95 45.79 11.82 41.73
CA ALA A 95 45.78 11.60 43.17
C ALA A 95 44.38 11.17 43.64
N ASP A 96 44.34 10.38 44.71
CA ASP A 96 43.15 10.00 45.44
C ASP A 96 42.99 10.89 46.68
N GLU A 97 41.77 11.33 46.96
CA GLU A 97 41.49 12.17 48.12
C GLU A 97 41.15 11.33 49.36
N TYR A 98 41.76 11.71 50.49
CA TYR A 98 41.51 11.13 51.80
C TYR A 98 41.12 12.24 52.78
N ILE A 99 40.27 11.93 53.75
CA ILE A 99 39.91 12.84 54.84
C ILE A 99 40.49 12.31 56.15
N ASN A 100 41.03 13.20 56.98
CA ASN A 100 41.36 12.84 58.36
C ASN A 100 40.07 12.78 59.19
N ASN A 101 39.73 11.60 59.69
CA ASN A 101 38.60 11.35 60.58
C ASN A 101 39.12 10.84 61.93
N GLY A 102 39.30 11.74 62.89
CA GLY A 102 39.75 11.41 64.25
C GLY A 102 41.18 10.83 64.33
N GLY A 103 42.06 11.19 63.40
CA GLY A 103 43.45 10.71 63.35
C GLY A 103 43.68 9.53 62.39
N THR A 104 42.66 9.11 61.64
CA THR A 104 42.78 8.05 60.63
C THR A 104 42.35 8.60 59.26
N LEU A 105 43.16 8.34 58.23
CA LEU A 105 42.81 8.73 56.86
C LEU A 105 41.81 7.74 56.26
N GLU A 106 40.69 8.27 55.80
CA GLU A 106 39.63 7.53 55.12
C GLU A 106 39.46 8.03 53.68
N ALA A 107 39.32 7.11 52.72
CA ALA A 107 39.13 7.48 51.32
C ALA A 107 37.74 8.11 51.11
N THR A 108 37.68 9.27 50.46
CA THR A 108 36.40 9.95 50.20
C THR A 108 35.70 9.45 48.93
N GLY A 109 36.44 8.76 48.06
CA GLY A 109 36.01 8.37 46.72
C GLY A 109 36.18 9.46 45.66
N ARG A 110 36.57 10.69 46.04
CA ARG A 110 36.92 11.75 45.09
C ARG A 110 38.36 11.56 44.61
N ARG A 111 38.62 11.86 43.33
CA ARG A 111 39.93 11.71 42.68
C ARG A 111 40.25 12.95 41.86
N MET A 112 41.53 13.28 41.75
CA MET A 112 42.04 14.33 40.86
C MET A 112 42.29 13.73 39.47
N PRO A 113 41.52 14.10 38.42
CA PRO A 113 41.68 13.51 37.09
C PRO A 113 42.97 13.97 36.40
N SER A 114 43.52 13.12 35.53
CA SER A 114 44.65 13.51 34.66
C SER A 114 44.16 14.20 33.38
N GLN A 115 45.01 15.02 32.76
CA GLN A 115 44.69 15.65 31.47
C GLN A 115 44.36 14.60 30.40
N VAL A 116 45.10 13.48 30.38
CA VAL A 116 44.87 12.35 29.45
C VAL A 116 43.49 11.73 29.64
N TYR A 117 43.00 11.61 30.89
CA TYR A 117 41.66 11.10 31.17
C TYR A 117 40.58 12.06 30.69
N ILE A 118 40.77 13.38 30.90
CA ILE A 118 39.87 14.42 30.39
C ILE A 118 39.85 14.44 28.85
N ASP A 119 41.01 14.34 28.21
CA ASP A 119 41.12 14.28 26.75
C ASP A 119 40.50 13.01 26.18
N SER A 120 40.63 11.87 26.87
CA SER A 120 39.97 10.61 26.50
C SER A 120 38.45 10.74 26.58
N LEU A 121 37.92 11.34 27.66
CA LEU A 121 36.49 11.66 27.76
C LEU A 121 36.03 12.62 26.66
N LEU A 122 36.78 13.68 26.38
CA LEU A 122 36.48 14.62 25.30
C LEU A 122 36.48 13.95 23.94
N SER A 123 37.44 13.08 23.67
CA SER A 123 37.51 12.33 22.41
C SER A 123 36.35 11.34 22.28
N ILE A 124 35.96 10.63 23.35
CA ILE A 124 34.76 9.78 23.36
C ILE A 124 33.51 10.62 23.12
N ILE A 125 33.38 11.77 23.78
CA ILE A 125 32.25 12.71 23.58
C ILE A 125 32.23 13.22 22.13
N GLN A 126 33.38 13.60 21.57
CA GLN A 126 33.50 14.04 20.18
C GLN A 126 33.24 12.91 19.19
N GLN A 127 33.69 11.69 19.48
CA GLN A 127 33.49 10.52 18.63
C GLN A 127 32.03 10.07 18.68
N MET A 128 31.36 10.15 19.84
CA MET A 128 29.92 10.06 19.95
C MET A 128 29.27 11.15 19.10
N HIS A 129 29.63 12.42 19.27
CA HIS A 129 29.09 13.53 18.47
C HIS A 129 29.24 13.32 16.96
N ASN A 130 30.36 12.75 16.51
CA ASN A 130 30.66 12.55 15.09
C ASN A 130 30.10 11.23 14.53
N GLN A 131 29.83 10.22 15.36
CA GLN A 131 29.20 8.97 14.94
C GLN A 131 27.67 9.00 15.06
N SER A 132 27.13 9.91 15.87
CA SER A 132 25.69 10.08 16.04
C SER A 132 25.22 11.38 15.40
N LEU A 133 24.49 11.26 14.30
CA LEU A 133 23.74 12.35 13.69
C LEU A 133 22.51 12.67 14.56
N TYR A 134 22.72 13.37 15.68
CA TYR A 134 21.63 13.89 16.50
C TYR A 134 21.20 15.27 16.01
N ARG A 135 19.89 15.46 15.82
CA ARG A 135 19.29 16.79 15.98
C ARG A 135 19.24 17.05 17.48
N ASP A 136 19.69 18.24 17.89
CA ASP A 136 19.67 18.73 19.26
C ASP A 136 18.39 18.31 20.02
N GLY A 137 18.54 17.49 21.06
CA GLY A 137 17.48 17.15 22.02
C GLY A 137 16.59 15.92 21.78
N VAL A 138 16.86 15.01 20.83
CA VAL A 138 16.02 13.79 20.66
C VAL A 138 16.85 12.50 20.54
N ALA A 139 16.66 11.57 21.48
CA ALA A 139 17.21 10.21 21.41
C ALA A 139 16.40 9.35 20.41
N GLY A 140 17.07 8.76 19.43
CA GLY A 140 16.45 7.91 18.40
C GLY A 140 16.97 8.25 17.00
N PHE A 141 17.80 7.37 16.45
CA PHE A 141 18.38 7.51 15.12
C PHE A 141 17.31 7.30 14.04
N SER A 142 17.09 8.29 13.17
CA SER A 142 16.45 8.08 11.87
C SER A 142 17.19 8.90 10.83
N PHE A 143 17.54 8.29 9.69
CA PHE A 143 17.89 8.98 8.47
C PHE A 143 16.60 9.30 7.70
N PRO A 144 15.97 10.47 7.87
CA PRO A 144 14.96 10.87 6.92
C PRO A 144 15.68 11.23 5.61
N VAL A 145 15.60 10.35 4.60
CA VAL A 145 15.83 10.79 3.22
C VAL A 145 14.65 11.69 2.88
N ILE A 146 14.85 13.00 3.03
CA ILE A 146 13.85 14.01 2.66
C ILE A 146 13.94 14.20 1.15
N SER A 147 12.94 13.73 0.43
CA SER A 147 12.70 14.19 -0.94
C SER A 147 12.35 15.68 -0.94
N ALA A 148 12.60 16.39 -2.03
CA ALA A 148 12.33 17.84 -2.16
C ALA A 148 10.86 18.23 -1.86
N ASP A 149 9.95 17.26 -1.83
CA ASP A 149 8.53 17.37 -1.48
C ASP A 149 8.18 17.05 0.00
N LYS A 150 9.17 16.91 0.88
CA LYS A 150 9.02 16.64 2.33
C LYS A 150 8.44 15.27 2.72
N ARG A 151 8.51 14.26 1.86
CA ARG A 151 8.15 12.87 2.22
C ARG A 151 9.30 12.16 2.95
N VAL A 152 9.00 11.41 4.01
CA VAL A 152 9.98 10.78 4.92
C VAL A 152 9.82 9.26 4.96
N ILE A 153 10.94 8.52 4.98
CA ILE A 153 11.03 7.10 5.40
C ILE A 153 11.76 7.07 6.75
N GLY A 154 11.18 6.45 7.78
CA GLY A 154 11.77 6.32 9.12
C GLY A 154 11.40 5.01 9.80
N PHE A 155 12.14 4.63 10.85
CA PHE A 155 11.84 3.45 11.66
C PHE A 155 11.28 3.89 13.02
N LYS A 156 10.29 3.15 13.54
CA LYS A 156 9.63 3.39 14.83
C LYS A 156 10.27 2.55 15.94
N ASN A 157 10.02 2.97 17.18
CA ASN A 157 10.52 2.29 18.40
C ASN A 157 9.94 0.87 18.60
N ASP A 158 8.88 0.51 17.89
CA ASP A 158 8.22 -0.81 17.91
C ASP A 158 8.72 -1.74 16.79
N GLY A 159 9.76 -1.33 16.04
CA GLY A 159 10.29 -2.07 14.89
C GLY A 159 9.51 -1.82 13.58
N GLY A 160 8.48 -0.97 13.58
CA GLY A 160 7.73 -0.62 12.38
C GLY A 160 8.49 0.34 11.45
N VAL A 161 8.14 0.32 10.16
CA VAL A 161 8.63 1.30 9.17
C VAL A 161 7.52 2.32 8.88
N TYR A 162 7.86 3.60 8.95
CA TYR A 162 7.01 4.72 8.58
C TYR A 162 7.45 5.26 7.22
N VAL A 163 6.54 5.26 6.25
CA VAL A 163 6.64 6.08 5.04
C VAL A 163 5.48 7.07 5.12
N ALA A 164 5.61 8.28 4.60
CA ALA A 164 4.45 9.19 4.50
C ALA A 164 3.23 8.42 3.93
N ASP A 165 2.09 8.51 4.62
CA ASP A 165 0.82 7.81 4.34
C ASP A 165 0.77 6.28 4.56
N VAL A 166 1.81 5.66 5.12
CA VAL A 166 1.89 4.20 5.33
C VAL A 166 2.34 3.86 6.75
N GLU A 167 1.53 3.10 7.48
CA GLU A 167 1.89 2.48 8.76
C GLU A 167 1.90 0.95 8.62
N ILE A 168 3.07 0.34 8.79
CA ILE A 168 3.21 -1.11 8.97
C ILE A 168 3.10 -1.39 10.48
N PRO A 169 2.00 -1.99 10.97
CA PRO A 169 1.79 -2.21 12.39
C PRO A 169 2.74 -3.30 12.94
N GLY A 170 3.17 -3.14 14.18
CA GLY A 170 3.80 -4.22 14.94
C GLY A 170 2.84 -5.39 15.13
N THR A 171 3.39 -6.61 15.29
CA THR A 171 2.62 -7.86 15.42
C THR A 171 1.73 -7.90 16.67
N ASP A 172 2.04 -7.08 17.67
CA ASP A 172 1.26 -6.85 18.90
C ASP A 172 -0.08 -6.13 18.65
N LYS A 173 -0.24 -5.48 17.49
CA LYS A 173 -1.46 -4.77 17.09
C LYS A 173 -2.35 -5.57 16.13
N ILE A 174 -1.97 -6.80 15.76
CA ILE A 174 -2.73 -7.65 14.85
C ILE A 174 -3.49 -8.70 15.67
N PRO A 175 -4.84 -8.77 15.58
CA PRO A 175 -5.61 -9.85 16.21
C PRO A 175 -5.08 -11.23 15.76
N PRO A 176 -4.88 -12.20 16.66
CA PRO A 176 -4.25 -13.49 16.32
C PRO A 176 -4.92 -14.29 15.19
N ARG A 177 -6.18 -13.97 14.87
CA ARG A 177 -6.96 -14.59 13.80
C ARG A 177 -6.62 -14.07 12.39
N ASP A 178 -6.09 -12.85 12.29
CA ASP A 178 -5.97 -12.11 11.03
C ASP A 178 -4.49 -11.93 10.58
N GLY A 179 -3.56 -12.70 11.14
CA GLY A 179 -2.15 -12.68 10.77
C GLY A 179 -1.77 -13.76 9.76
N PRO A 180 -1.65 -13.47 8.45
CA PRO A 180 -0.98 -14.37 7.52
C PRO A 180 0.54 -14.26 7.69
N GLN A 181 1.25 -15.39 7.69
CA GLN A 181 2.69 -15.43 7.93
C GLN A 181 3.58 -14.76 6.86
N TYR A 182 3.07 -14.25 5.73
CA TYR A 182 3.93 -13.69 4.68
C TYR A 182 3.31 -12.59 3.80
N ILE A 183 2.22 -11.94 4.21
CA ILE A 183 1.61 -10.85 3.42
C ILE A 183 1.67 -9.56 4.23
N SER A 184 2.35 -8.54 3.71
CA SER A 184 2.46 -7.22 4.35
C SER A 184 1.08 -6.59 4.50
N VAL A 185 0.63 -6.46 5.75
CA VAL A 185 -0.62 -5.79 6.12
C VAL A 185 -0.29 -4.33 6.44
N VAL A 186 -0.98 -3.39 5.77
CA VAL A 186 -0.77 -1.94 5.92
C VAL A 186 -2.01 -1.33 6.57
N LYS A 187 -1.81 -0.41 7.52
CA LYS A 187 -2.89 0.40 8.10
C LYS A 187 -2.86 1.82 7.55
N SER A 188 -3.98 2.30 7.03
CA SER A 188 -4.12 3.68 6.58
C SER A 188 -4.30 4.60 7.78
N LYS A 189 -3.55 5.70 7.80
CA LYS A 189 -3.71 6.75 8.82
C LYS A 189 -4.82 7.73 8.49
N ASN A 190 -5.33 7.73 7.26
CA ASN A 190 -6.37 8.65 6.81
C ASN A 190 -7.76 8.18 7.25
N ASP A 191 -8.00 6.86 7.22
CA ASP A 191 -9.29 6.25 7.57
C ASP A 191 -9.21 5.16 8.66
N GLY A 192 -8.01 4.83 9.15
CA GLY A 192 -7.79 3.87 10.23
C GLY A 192 -7.98 2.39 9.84
N ARG A 193 -8.18 2.09 8.55
CA ARG A 193 -8.46 0.72 8.05
C ARG A 193 -7.17 -0.04 7.73
N VAL A 194 -7.30 -1.37 7.66
CA VAL A 194 -6.20 -2.32 7.47
C VAL A 194 -6.41 -3.06 6.14
N GLY A 195 -5.39 -3.10 5.27
CA GLY A 195 -5.46 -3.70 3.93
C GLY A 195 -4.13 -4.33 3.47
N ILE A 196 -4.14 -4.96 2.30
CA ILE A 196 -2.97 -5.63 1.69
C ILE A 196 -2.23 -4.75 0.67
N GLY A 197 -2.74 -3.53 0.42
CA GLY A 197 -2.13 -2.51 -0.42
C GLY A 197 -2.68 -1.12 -0.07
N PHE A 198 -2.05 -0.07 -0.60
CA PHE A 198 -2.50 1.32 -0.43
C PHE A 198 -2.41 2.07 -1.76
N ASN A 199 -3.35 2.98 -2.01
CA ASN A 199 -3.28 3.84 -3.19
C ASN A 199 -2.22 4.95 -2.93
N PRO A 200 -1.17 5.06 -3.77
CA PRO A 200 -0.06 6.00 -3.55
C PRO A 200 -0.44 7.47 -3.73
N LYS A 201 -1.62 7.75 -4.29
CA LYS A 201 -2.14 9.09 -4.55
C LYS A 201 -2.95 9.63 -3.36
N ASN A 202 -3.63 8.78 -2.61
CA ASN A 202 -4.57 9.21 -1.55
C ASN A 202 -4.36 8.54 -0.17
N GLY A 203 -3.45 7.56 -0.07
CA GLY A 203 -3.12 6.88 1.18
C GLY A 203 -4.17 5.91 1.71
N LEU A 204 -5.24 5.61 0.95
CA LEU A 204 -6.28 4.69 1.38
C LEU A 204 -5.80 3.24 1.25
N THR A 205 -6.00 2.45 2.31
CA THR A 205 -5.73 1.01 2.29
C THR A 205 -6.85 0.24 1.63
N PHE A 206 -6.51 -0.77 0.85
CA PHE A 206 -7.48 -1.62 0.21
C PHE A 206 -7.20 -3.11 0.45
N ALA A 207 -8.29 -3.88 0.51
CA ALA A 207 -8.25 -5.34 0.44
C ALA A 207 -8.29 -5.84 -1.02
N LEU A 208 -8.64 -4.96 -1.97
CA LEU A 208 -8.78 -5.20 -3.41
C LEU A 208 -8.26 -3.97 -4.18
N LEU A 209 -7.50 -4.17 -5.26
CA LEU A 209 -6.91 -3.08 -6.06
C LEU A 209 -7.99 -2.06 -6.48
N ASP A 210 -7.74 -0.78 -6.21
CA ASP A 210 -8.62 0.30 -6.68
C ASP A 210 -8.31 0.70 -8.13
N ASP A 211 -9.17 1.54 -8.72
CA ASP A 211 -9.14 1.87 -10.15
C ASP A 211 -7.81 2.52 -10.57
N ASP A 212 -7.23 3.35 -9.69
CA ASP A 212 -5.91 3.98 -9.91
C ASP A 212 -4.77 2.94 -9.87
N SER A 213 -4.84 1.96 -8.96
CA SER A 213 -3.83 0.90 -8.83
C SER A 213 -3.88 -0.10 -9.99
N VAL A 214 -5.09 -0.43 -10.46
CA VAL A 214 -5.28 -1.26 -11.67
C VAL A 214 -4.72 -0.55 -12.90
N ALA A 215 -4.98 0.75 -13.06
CA ALA A 215 -4.43 1.55 -14.15
C ALA A 215 -2.90 1.65 -14.11
N TYR A 216 -2.31 1.79 -12.91
CA TYR A 216 -0.87 1.82 -12.73
C TYR A 216 -0.18 0.49 -13.08
N ILE A 217 -0.79 -0.64 -12.69
CA ILE A 217 -0.29 -1.98 -13.04
C ILE A 217 -0.39 -2.20 -14.56
N ALA A 218 -1.50 -1.79 -15.18
CA ALA A 218 -1.68 -1.88 -16.63
C ALA A 218 -0.62 -1.09 -17.41
N ASP A 219 -0.26 0.12 -16.96
CA ASP A 219 0.83 0.93 -17.53
C ASP A 219 2.19 0.23 -17.44
N ARG A 220 2.47 -0.46 -16.32
CA ARG A 220 3.76 -1.13 -16.07
C ARG A 220 3.95 -2.47 -16.77
N ILE A 221 2.85 -3.14 -17.16
CA ILE A 221 2.91 -4.41 -17.90
C ILE A 221 3.17 -4.17 -19.42
N GLY A 222 3.21 -2.90 -19.87
CA GLY A 222 3.70 -2.55 -21.20
C GLY A 222 2.66 -2.58 -22.32
N GLY A 223 1.38 -2.40 -22.00
CA GLY A 223 0.30 -2.20 -22.96
C GLY A 223 -0.07 -0.72 -23.05
N GLY A 224 0.76 0.10 -23.71
CA GLY A 224 0.42 1.49 -23.97
C GLY A 224 -0.88 1.59 -24.79
N GLY A 225 -1.93 2.12 -24.18
CA GLY A 225 -3.09 2.65 -24.90
C GLY A 225 -4.06 1.62 -25.46
N ALA A 226 -4.75 0.87 -24.60
CA ALA A 226 -6.15 0.52 -24.79
C ALA A 226 -6.73 0.19 -23.42
N THR A 227 -7.93 0.69 -23.16
CA THR A 227 -8.77 0.39 -22.01
C THR A 227 -8.52 -1.03 -21.47
N VAL A 228 -8.17 -1.14 -20.19
CA VAL A 228 -8.49 -2.37 -19.46
C VAL A 228 -9.98 -2.63 -19.75
N PRO A 229 -10.37 -3.78 -20.34
CA PRO A 229 -11.76 -4.08 -20.61
C PRO A 229 -12.53 -3.84 -19.33
N GLU A 230 -13.59 -3.04 -19.39
CA GLU A 230 -14.35 -2.56 -18.24
C GLU A 230 -14.58 -3.69 -17.22
N ILE A 231 -13.72 -3.78 -16.19
CA ILE A 231 -13.74 -4.89 -15.19
C ILE A 231 -15.00 -4.82 -14.32
N ARG A 232 -15.78 -3.74 -14.47
CA ARG A 232 -17.09 -3.58 -13.87
C ARG A 232 -18.13 -3.88 -14.94
N GLY A 233 -18.55 -5.13 -15.00
CA GLY A 233 -19.85 -5.43 -15.60
C GLY A 233 -20.90 -4.54 -14.94
N GLU A 234 -21.80 -3.97 -15.75
CA GLU A 234 -22.97 -3.27 -15.24
C GLU A 234 -23.68 -4.14 -14.18
N TRP A 235 -24.22 -3.47 -13.16
CA TRP A 235 -24.91 -4.01 -11.98
C TRP A 235 -25.19 -5.52 -12.02
N GLY A 236 -24.34 -6.28 -11.32
CA GLY A 236 -24.57 -7.68 -10.99
C GLY A 236 -23.57 -8.66 -11.58
N SER A 237 -22.79 -8.28 -12.60
CA SER A 237 -21.77 -9.16 -13.18
C SER A 237 -20.33 -8.73 -12.87
N ARG A 238 -19.40 -9.68 -12.69
CA ARG A 238 -17.98 -9.45 -12.40
C ARG A 238 -17.12 -10.38 -13.23
N VAL A 239 -16.10 -9.82 -13.88
CA VAL A 239 -15.05 -10.57 -14.58
C VAL A 239 -13.83 -10.64 -13.67
N PHE A 240 -13.24 -11.82 -13.49
CA PHE A 240 -12.09 -12.05 -12.64
C PHE A 240 -11.22 -13.20 -13.16
N ASN A 241 -10.00 -13.28 -12.64
CA ASN A 241 -9.02 -14.28 -13.04
C ASN A 241 -8.79 -14.31 -14.57
N PRO A 242 -8.41 -13.19 -15.22
CA PRO A 242 -8.07 -13.19 -16.64
C PRO A 242 -6.83 -14.04 -16.88
N ARG A 243 -6.88 -14.85 -17.93
CA ARG A 243 -5.87 -15.85 -18.29
C ARG A 243 -5.69 -15.85 -19.80
N HIS A 244 -4.45 -15.88 -20.23
CA HIS A 244 -4.08 -16.13 -21.62
C HIS A 244 -2.92 -17.12 -21.60
N TYR A 245 -3.10 -18.29 -22.22
CA TYR A 245 -2.03 -19.27 -22.32
C TYR A 245 -1.25 -19.04 -23.62
N ILE A 246 0.05 -19.26 -23.58
CA ILE A 246 0.91 -19.09 -24.76
C ILE A 246 0.46 -20.07 -25.84
N GLY A 247 0.05 -19.53 -26.99
CA GLY A 247 -0.45 -20.32 -28.13
C GLY A 247 -1.96 -20.52 -28.15
N ASP A 248 -2.71 -19.95 -27.19
CA ASP A 248 -4.17 -19.94 -27.24
C ASP A 248 -4.70 -18.86 -28.19
N GLU A 249 -5.79 -19.19 -28.87
CA GLU A 249 -6.57 -18.26 -29.71
C GLU A 249 -7.51 -17.37 -28.88
N TYR A 250 -7.48 -17.52 -27.55
CA TYR A 250 -8.44 -16.91 -26.64
C TYR A 250 -7.79 -16.18 -25.47
N ASN A 251 -8.38 -15.05 -25.11
CA ASN A 251 -8.34 -14.55 -23.75
C ASN A 251 -9.50 -15.19 -22.97
N THR A 252 -9.20 -15.82 -21.83
CA THR A 252 -10.22 -16.47 -20.98
C THR A 252 -10.33 -15.72 -19.66
N ALA A 253 -11.53 -15.53 -19.16
CA ALA A 253 -11.75 -15.02 -17.81
C ALA A 253 -12.90 -15.75 -17.15
N SER A 254 -12.90 -15.76 -15.82
CA SER A 254 -14.03 -16.26 -15.05
C SER A 254 -15.02 -15.12 -14.85
N VAL A 255 -16.32 -15.40 -15.01
CA VAL A 255 -17.40 -14.44 -14.94
C VAL A 255 -18.37 -14.90 -13.85
N LEU A 256 -18.66 -14.03 -12.90
CA LEU A 256 -19.83 -14.11 -12.03
C LEU A 256 -20.92 -13.26 -12.67
N ASP A 257 -22.02 -13.85 -13.15
CA ASP A 257 -23.10 -13.07 -13.75
C ASP A 257 -24.08 -12.49 -12.72
N LYS A 258 -25.06 -11.71 -13.20
CA LYS A 258 -26.12 -11.10 -12.39
C LYS A 258 -26.94 -12.10 -11.55
N SER A 259 -27.01 -13.36 -11.99
CA SER A 259 -27.67 -14.44 -11.25
C SER A 259 -26.75 -15.16 -10.25
N SER A 260 -25.57 -14.62 -9.98
CA SER A 260 -24.54 -15.26 -9.15
C SER A 260 -24.03 -16.59 -9.71
N ARG A 261 -24.20 -16.82 -11.02
CA ARG A 261 -23.64 -18.00 -11.67
C ARG A 261 -22.21 -17.71 -12.07
N THR A 262 -21.35 -18.69 -11.89
CA THR A 262 -19.95 -18.59 -12.27
C THR A 262 -19.68 -19.48 -13.49
N PHE A 263 -19.07 -18.93 -14.52
CA PHE A 263 -18.65 -19.66 -15.72
C PHE A 263 -17.39 -19.01 -16.31
N ASP A 264 -16.65 -19.76 -17.13
CA ASP A 264 -15.60 -19.16 -17.94
C ASP A 264 -16.20 -18.54 -19.20
N ALA A 265 -15.68 -17.40 -19.60
CA ALA A 265 -15.96 -16.74 -20.87
C ALA A 265 -14.66 -16.56 -21.67
N ARG A 266 -14.79 -16.57 -22.99
CA ARG A 266 -13.69 -16.45 -23.95
C ARG A 266 -13.90 -15.24 -24.83
N GLN A 267 -12.81 -14.56 -25.13
CA GLN A 267 -12.71 -13.52 -26.14
C GLN A 267 -11.66 -14.00 -27.15
N LEU A 268 -11.91 -13.83 -28.44
CA LEU A 268 -10.91 -14.10 -29.48
C LEU A 268 -9.71 -13.17 -29.29
N SER A 269 -8.49 -13.71 -29.23
CA SER A 269 -7.28 -12.92 -28.98
C SER A 269 -7.00 -11.90 -30.08
N ASP A 270 -7.30 -12.29 -31.33
CA ASP A 270 -7.16 -11.45 -32.53
C ASP A 270 -8.52 -10.95 -33.07
N GLY A 271 -9.57 -11.05 -32.25
CA GLY A 271 -10.92 -10.61 -32.60
C GLY A 271 -11.01 -9.10 -32.74
N VAL A 272 -11.91 -8.63 -33.60
CA VAL A 272 -12.19 -7.19 -33.77
C VAL A 272 -13.07 -6.66 -32.62
N GLN A 273 -13.84 -7.53 -31.98
CA GLN A 273 -14.72 -7.16 -30.86
C GLN A 273 -14.10 -7.51 -29.51
N ASP A 274 -14.36 -6.65 -28.52
CA ASP A 274 -13.98 -6.88 -27.13
C ASP A 274 -14.99 -7.74 -26.34
N THR A 275 -15.79 -8.54 -27.04
CA THR A 275 -16.86 -9.33 -26.43
C THR A 275 -16.33 -10.61 -25.79
N LEU A 276 -16.66 -10.79 -24.50
CA LEU A 276 -16.54 -12.06 -23.82
C LEU A 276 -17.80 -12.91 -24.05
N VAL A 277 -17.62 -14.09 -24.63
CA VAL A 277 -18.65 -15.08 -24.90
C VAL A 277 -18.49 -16.23 -23.90
N MET A 278 -19.53 -16.52 -23.12
CA MET A 278 -19.59 -17.69 -22.22
C MET A 278 -19.09 -18.96 -22.92
N ALA A 279 -18.01 -19.52 -22.38
CA ALA A 279 -17.28 -20.63 -22.97
C ALA A 279 -18.02 -21.96 -22.78
N ALA A 280 -18.63 -22.23 -21.61
CA ALA A 280 -19.50 -23.39 -21.41
C ALA A 280 -20.24 -23.38 -20.06
N PRO A 281 -21.57 -23.49 -20.04
CA PRO A 281 -22.30 -24.29 -19.05
C PRO A 281 -22.35 -25.76 -19.50
N LEU A 282 -22.91 -26.65 -18.69
CA LEU A 282 -23.06 -28.09 -18.97
C LEU A 282 -23.78 -28.44 -20.30
N ALA A 283 -24.37 -27.45 -21.00
CA ALA A 283 -25.01 -27.58 -22.31
C ALA A 283 -24.08 -27.13 -23.46
N THR A 284 -23.85 -28.01 -24.43
CA THR A 284 -22.81 -27.84 -25.47
C THR A 284 -23.12 -26.82 -26.57
N ALA A 285 -24.40 -26.50 -26.83
CA ALA A 285 -24.81 -25.60 -27.92
C ALA A 285 -25.42 -24.29 -27.40
N ILE A 286 -24.98 -23.15 -27.96
CA ILE A 286 -25.63 -21.84 -27.83
C ILE A 286 -27.00 -21.92 -28.54
N ARG A 287 -28.03 -21.32 -27.95
CA ARG A 287 -29.39 -21.32 -28.52
C ARG A 287 -29.62 -20.08 -29.36
N ILE A 288 -30.43 -20.20 -30.41
CA ILE A 288 -30.84 -19.05 -31.23
C ILE A 288 -32.31 -18.78 -30.96
N ALA A 289 -32.62 -17.54 -30.59
CA ALA A 289 -33.97 -16.99 -30.53
C ALA A 289 -34.21 -16.15 -31.80
N LEU A 290 -34.89 -16.76 -32.77
CA LEU A 290 -35.21 -16.13 -34.05
C LEU A 290 -36.60 -15.52 -34.01
N VAL A 291 -36.73 -14.27 -34.42
CA VAL A 291 -38.02 -13.65 -34.73
C VAL A 291 -38.12 -13.49 -36.24
N TYR A 292 -39.24 -13.94 -36.80
CA TYR A 292 -39.50 -13.94 -38.24
C TYR A 292 -40.93 -13.45 -38.50
N GLY A 293 -41.11 -12.43 -39.33
CA GLY A 293 -42.46 -11.93 -39.64
C GLY A 293 -42.55 -10.46 -40.02
N GLN A 294 -43.73 -9.86 -39.87
CA GLN A 294 -44.02 -8.49 -40.29
C GLN A 294 -44.20 -7.51 -39.14
N SER A 295 -44.22 -6.22 -39.49
CA SER A 295 -44.55 -5.02 -38.67
C SER A 295 -43.96 -5.01 -37.26
N ASN A 296 -44.55 -5.73 -36.31
CA ASN A 296 -44.06 -5.81 -34.93
C ASN A 296 -42.99 -6.90 -34.70
N ALA A 297 -42.66 -7.69 -35.73
CA ALA A 297 -41.61 -8.70 -35.67
C ALA A 297 -40.21 -8.09 -35.54
N GLY A 298 -39.99 -6.91 -36.10
CA GLY A 298 -38.67 -6.31 -36.23
C GLY A 298 -38.27 -5.39 -35.09
N LEU A 299 -38.90 -4.24 -35.13
CA LEU A 299 -38.66 -3.09 -34.28
C LEU A 299 -40.04 -2.64 -33.80
N GLY A 300 -40.35 -2.92 -32.53
CA GLY A 300 -41.63 -2.55 -31.93
C GLY A 300 -41.88 -1.05 -32.02
N GLY A 301 -43.15 -0.62 -31.96
CA GLY A 301 -43.53 0.79 -32.08
C GLY A 301 -42.81 1.73 -31.11
N SER A 302 -42.89 3.04 -31.37
CA SER A 302 -42.11 4.13 -30.74
C SER A 302 -42.29 4.34 -29.21
N THR A 303 -42.97 3.42 -28.52
CA THR A 303 -43.27 3.47 -27.08
C THR A 303 -42.69 2.27 -26.31
N GLY A 304 -41.95 1.38 -26.98
CA GLY A 304 -41.28 0.24 -26.33
C GLY A 304 -40.12 0.67 -25.41
N ARG A 305 -39.80 -0.17 -24.41
CA ARG A 305 -38.63 0.04 -23.56
C ARG A 305 -37.38 -0.44 -24.30
N ILE A 306 -36.59 0.50 -24.79
CA ILE A 306 -35.29 0.25 -25.42
C ILE A 306 -34.35 -0.42 -24.42
N ILE A 307 -33.65 -1.44 -24.88
CA ILE A 307 -32.60 -2.10 -24.12
C ILE A 307 -31.26 -1.50 -24.56
N ASP A 308 -30.89 -0.43 -23.88
CA ASP A 308 -29.67 0.36 -24.08
C ASP A 308 -28.51 -0.08 -23.16
N THR A 309 -28.77 -1.02 -22.27
CA THR A 309 -27.84 -1.64 -21.33
C THR A 309 -27.88 -3.15 -21.49
N ALA A 310 -26.77 -3.85 -21.29
CA ALA A 310 -26.65 -5.28 -21.58
C ALA A 310 -26.62 -6.11 -20.28
N PRO A 311 -27.78 -6.35 -19.62
CA PRO A 311 -27.82 -7.01 -18.31
C PRO A 311 -27.29 -8.44 -18.30
N TRP A 312 -27.19 -9.06 -19.48
CA TRP A 312 -26.68 -10.40 -19.71
C TRP A 312 -25.60 -10.41 -20.80
N ALA A 313 -24.67 -9.45 -20.75
CA ALA A 313 -23.66 -9.21 -21.77
C ALA A 313 -22.82 -10.45 -22.17
N PHE A 314 -22.67 -11.41 -21.25
CA PHE A 314 -21.87 -12.62 -21.45
C PHE A 314 -22.67 -13.86 -21.81
N SER A 315 -24.00 -13.78 -21.91
CA SER A 315 -24.86 -14.93 -22.20
C SER A 315 -26.02 -14.64 -23.15
N ALA A 316 -26.23 -13.39 -23.55
CA ALA A 316 -27.19 -13.03 -24.58
C ALA A 316 -26.56 -12.04 -25.56
N TRP A 317 -26.53 -12.44 -26.83
CA TRP A 317 -25.76 -11.78 -27.87
C TRP A 317 -26.59 -11.44 -29.08
N GLY A 318 -26.18 -10.38 -29.75
CA GLY A 318 -26.48 -10.07 -31.12
C GLY A 318 -25.23 -10.27 -32.00
N PHE A 319 -25.16 -9.56 -33.11
CA PHE A 319 -24.06 -9.57 -34.07
C PHE A 319 -23.48 -8.18 -34.25
N ALA A 320 -22.15 -8.11 -34.34
CA ALA A 320 -21.48 -6.95 -34.87
C ALA A 320 -21.89 -6.69 -36.33
N GLY A 321 -22.01 -5.42 -36.71
CA GLY A 321 -22.22 -4.98 -38.10
C GLY A 321 -23.67 -4.83 -38.58
N VAL A 322 -24.65 -5.11 -37.72
CA VAL A 322 -26.07 -4.73 -37.92
C VAL A 322 -26.61 -4.00 -36.69
N ASN A 323 -27.89 -3.61 -36.69
CA ASN A 323 -28.61 -3.06 -35.54
C ASN A 323 -28.82 -4.12 -34.45
N GLY A 324 -27.72 -4.63 -33.88
CA GLY A 324 -27.64 -5.61 -32.80
C GLY A 324 -28.10 -7.01 -33.19
N SER A 325 -29.31 -7.17 -33.70
CA SER A 325 -29.90 -8.47 -34.00
C SER A 325 -30.92 -8.43 -35.13
N SER A 326 -31.16 -7.27 -35.76
CA SER A 326 -32.34 -7.07 -36.61
C SER A 326 -31.98 -6.59 -38.02
N GLN A 327 -32.64 -7.19 -39.01
CA GLN A 327 -32.53 -6.80 -40.41
C GLN A 327 -33.92 -6.75 -41.07
N GLN A 328 -34.22 -5.61 -41.69
CA GLN A 328 -35.43 -5.45 -42.50
C GLN A 328 -35.25 -6.09 -43.89
N GLY A 329 -36.27 -6.78 -44.39
CA GLY A 329 -36.25 -7.52 -45.66
C GLY A 329 -36.15 -6.66 -46.93
N THR A 330 -36.19 -5.33 -46.84
CA THR A 330 -35.89 -4.43 -47.96
C THR A 330 -34.41 -4.37 -48.30
N VAL A 331 -33.54 -4.84 -47.40
CA VAL A 331 -32.09 -4.80 -47.55
C VAL A 331 -31.54 -6.21 -47.33
N HIS A 332 -30.79 -6.70 -48.31
CA HIS A 332 -30.13 -8.00 -48.23
C HIS A 332 -28.96 -7.94 -47.26
N LEU A 333 -28.93 -8.88 -46.31
CA LEU A 333 -27.87 -9.02 -45.33
C LEU A 333 -26.66 -9.71 -45.97
N SER A 334 -25.54 -9.00 -46.02
CA SER A 334 -24.27 -9.60 -46.42
C SER A 334 -23.73 -10.48 -45.29
N PRO A 335 -23.41 -11.76 -45.50
CA PRO A 335 -22.82 -12.60 -44.46
C PRO A 335 -21.53 -12.02 -43.87
N ALA A 336 -20.76 -11.29 -44.68
CA ALA A 336 -19.51 -10.66 -44.26
C ALA A 336 -19.70 -9.48 -43.30
N SER A 337 -20.92 -8.91 -43.19
CA SER A 337 -21.18 -7.85 -42.21
C SER A 337 -21.37 -8.40 -40.80
N LEU A 338 -21.71 -9.68 -40.64
CA LEU A 338 -21.85 -10.33 -39.33
C LEU A 338 -20.51 -10.95 -38.92
N THR A 339 -19.65 -10.14 -38.33
CA THR A 339 -18.26 -10.53 -38.07
C THR A 339 -18.09 -11.30 -36.78
N ASP A 340 -18.81 -10.93 -35.72
CA ASP A 340 -18.63 -11.50 -34.38
C ASP A 340 -19.90 -11.30 -33.52
N PHE A 341 -19.94 -11.88 -32.33
CA PHE A 341 -20.96 -11.62 -31.32
C PHE A 341 -20.68 -10.32 -30.57
N VAL A 342 -21.76 -9.62 -30.24
CA VAL A 342 -21.75 -8.45 -29.34
C VAL A 342 -22.87 -8.60 -28.32
N PRO A 343 -22.77 -7.99 -27.12
CA PRO A 343 -23.87 -7.95 -26.17
C PRO A 343 -25.17 -7.49 -26.84
N ALA A 344 -26.29 -8.16 -26.55
CA ALA A 344 -27.55 -7.89 -27.22
C ALA A 344 -28.14 -6.52 -26.80
N LEU A 345 -28.07 -5.52 -27.68
CA LEU A 345 -28.59 -4.18 -27.45
C LEU A 345 -29.51 -3.72 -28.58
N ASP A 346 -30.45 -2.84 -28.25
CA ASP A 346 -31.25 -2.12 -29.24
C ASP A 346 -30.45 -0.90 -29.74
N TYR A 347 -29.92 -0.94 -30.97
CA TYR A 347 -29.17 0.18 -31.58
C TYR A 347 -30.07 1.15 -32.36
N SER A 348 -31.39 1.00 -32.24
CA SER A 348 -32.39 1.92 -32.77
C SER A 348 -33.31 2.40 -31.66
N ALA A 349 -34.07 3.46 -31.93
CA ALA A 349 -35.12 3.94 -31.03
C ALA A 349 -36.35 3.01 -30.95
N ALA A 350 -36.20 1.74 -31.32
CA ALA A 350 -37.25 0.73 -31.31
C ALA A 350 -36.73 -0.60 -30.74
N GLN A 351 -37.60 -1.29 -30.01
CA GLN A 351 -37.28 -2.50 -29.25
C GLN A 351 -37.24 -3.73 -30.16
N SER A 352 -36.21 -4.58 -30.01
CA SER A 352 -36.09 -5.88 -30.67
C SER A 352 -36.82 -6.99 -29.87
N PRO A 353 -37.84 -7.65 -30.45
CA PRO A 353 -38.53 -8.76 -29.78
C PRO A 353 -37.61 -9.96 -29.55
N ALA A 354 -36.61 -10.19 -30.40
CA ALA A 354 -35.66 -11.30 -30.23
C ALA A 354 -34.77 -11.07 -29.01
N ILE A 355 -34.29 -9.84 -28.79
CA ILE A 355 -33.50 -9.48 -27.62
C ILE A 355 -34.34 -9.64 -26.35
N CYS A 356 -35.59 -9.16 -26.37
CA CYS A 356 -36.51 -9.35 -25.24
C CYS A 356 -36.71 -10.82 -24.90
N SER A 357 -36.80 -11.68 -25.92
CA SER A 357 -36.97 -13.11 -25.77
C SER A 357 -35.72 -13.76 -25.19
N ALA A 358 -34.54 -13.45 -25.71
CA ALA A 358 -33.26 -13.93 -25.18
C ALA A 358 -33.11 -13.55 -23.70
N TYR A 359 -33.33 -12.29 -23.34
CA TYR A 359 -33.23 -11.84 -21.95
C TYR A 359 -34.32 -12.41 -21.05
N GLY A 360 -35.56 -12.53 -21.53
CA GLY A 360 -36.64 -13.14 -20.76
C GLY A 360 -36.35 -14.61 -20.45
N ILE A 361 -35.80 -15.36 -21.42
CA ILE A 361 -35.42 -16.76 -21.21
C ILE A 361 -34.21 -16.85 -20.26
N THR A 362 -33.16 -16.06 -20.46
CA THR A 362 -31.98 -16.04 -19.58
C THR A 362 -32.37 -15.65 -18.15
N GLN A 363 -33.16 -14.60 -17.95
CA GLN A 363 -33.67 -14.17 -16.64
C GLN A 363 -34.49 -15.28 -15.97
N ARG A 364 -35.37 -15.95 -16.72
CA ARG A 364 -36.16 -17.07 -16.19
C ARG A 364 -35.28 -18.26 -15.81
N ASN A 365 -34.27 -18.59 -16.61
CA ASN A 365 -33.33 -19.67 -16.30
C ASN A 365 -32.57 -19.35 -15.00
N ALA A 366 -32.12 -18.11 -14.84
CA ALA A 366 -31.53 -17.62 -13.61
C ALA A 366 -32.46 -17.77 -12.39
N GLU A 367 -33.70 -17.30 -12.48
CA GLU A 367 -34.69 -17.37 -11.39
C GLU A 367 -35.04 -18.81 -10.98
N LEU A 368 -35.04 -19.72 -11.94
CA LEU A 368 -35.35 -21.14 -11.72
C LEU A 368 -34.11 -21.99 -11.39
N GLY A 369 -32.92 -21.39 -11.32
CA GLY A 369 -31.65 -22.10 -11.10
C GLY A 369 -31.32 -23.12 -12.20
N ARG A 370 -31.78 -22.86 -13.44
CA ARG A 370 -31.48 -23.69 -14.61
C ARG A 370 -30.18 -23.27 -15.27
N ASP A 371 -29.49 -24.23 -15.89
CA ASP A 371 -28.38 -23.93 -16.78
C ASP A 371 -28.87 -23.06 -17.95
N ASP A 372 -28.13 -22.00 -18.24
CA ASP A 372 -28.39 -21.16 -19.42
C ASP A 372 -27.34 -21.45 -20.48
N PRO A 373 -27.72 -22.02 -21.64
CA PRO A 373 -26.79 -22.29 -22.73
C PRO A 373 -26.20 -21.02 -23.39
N GLY A 374 -26.77 -19.85 -23.08
CA GLY A 374 -26.58 -18.62 -23.81
C GLY A 374 -27.50 -18.53 -25.03
N TYR A 375 -27.89 -17.32 -25.40
CA TYR A 375 -28.86 -17.05 -26.47
C TYR A 375 -28.35 -16.03 -27.48
N ILE A 376 -28.50 -16.32 -28.76
CA ILE A 376 -28.28 -15.40 -29.87
C ILE A 376 -29.65 -14.87 -30.30
N ALA A 377 -29.84 -13.56 -30.20
CA ALA A 377 -31.01 -12.88 -30.72
C ALA A 377 -30.82 -12.60 -32.22
N ALA A 378 -31.80 -12.99 -33.04
CA ALA A 378 -31.83 -12.70 -34.47
C ALA A 378 -33.25 -12.36 -34.91
N THR A 379 -33.39 -11.36 -35.77
CA THR A 379 -34.68 -10.87 -36.25
C THR A 379 -34.60 -10.58 -37.73
N ALA A 380 -35.37 -11.30 -38.53
CA ALA A 380 -35.57 -11.02 -39.95
C ALA A 380 -37.03 -10.65 -40.18
N TRP A 381 -37.28 -9.43 -40.66
CA TRP A 381 -38.65 -8.91 -40.67
C TRP A 381 -38.93 -7.97 -41.84
N HIS A 382 -40.21 -7.76 -42.15
CA HIS A 382 -40.60 -6.70 -43.08
C HIS A 382 -42.01 -6.19 -42.78
N GLY A 383 -42.13 -4.89 -42.47
CA GLY A 383 -43.39 -4.20 -42.25
C GLY A 383 -44.42 -4.40 -43.37
N SER A 384 -45.67 -4.64 -42.99
CA SER A 384 -46.84 -4.65 -43.87
C SER A 384 -46.75 -5.60 -45.07
N GLN A 385 -46.16 -6.79 -44.89
CA GLN A 385 -45.97 -7.76 -45.95
C GLN A 385 -46.87 -9.00 -45.81
N PRO A 386 -47.51 -9.47 -46.90
CA PRO A 386 -48.25 -10.73 -46.88
C PRO A 386 -47.32 -11.91 -46.62
N ILE A 387 -47.89 -13.04 -46.20
CA ILE A 387 -47.12 -14.27 -45.90
C ILE A 387 -46.29 -14.74 -47.10
N SER A 388 -46.72 -14.46 -48.34
CA SER A 388 -45.99 -14.77 -49.56
C SER A 388 -44.61 -14.12 -49.64
N SER A 389 -44.40 -12.98 -48.97
CA SER A 389 -43.11 -12.27 -48.93
C SER A 389 -42.05 -12.94 -48.04
N PHE A 390 -42.42 -14.00 -47.31
CA PHE A 390 -41.55 -14.71 -46.36
C PHE A 390 -41.11 -16.09 -46.86
N TYR A 391 -41.48 -16.45 -48.09
CA TYR A 391 -40.97 -17.64 -48.77
C TYR A 391 -39.53 -17.42 -49.27
N PRO A 392 -38.79 -18.50 -49.57
CA PRO A 392 -37.53 -18.38 -50.29
C PRO A 392 -37.73 -17.72 -51.64
N ASN A 393 -36.85 -16.79 -52.02
CA ASN A 393 -36.91 -16.03 -53.27
C ASN A 393 -38.24 -15.27 -53.47
N ALA A 394 -38.87 -14.84 -52.37
CA ALA A 394 -40.16 -14.17 -52.41
C ALA A 394 -40.08 -12.78 -53.03
N GLN A 395 -40.26 -12.68 -54.35
CA GLN A 395 -40.16 -11.43 -55.12
C GLN A 395 -38.78 -10.75 -55.03
N SER A 396 -38.23 -10.38 -56.19
CA SER A 396 -36.97 -9.65 -56.27
C SER A 396 -37.01 -8.37 -55.42
N GLY A 397 -36.10 -8.25 -54.47
CA GLY A 397 -36.00 -7.11 -53.55
C GLY A 397 -36.56 -7.34 -52.15
N TYR A 398 -37.18 -8.50 -51.87
CA TYR A 398 -37.49 -8.93 -50.50
C TYR A 398 -36.60 -10.09 -50.09
N TRP A 399 -35.87 -9.89 -49.00
CA TRP A 399 -34.80 -10.77 -48.55
C TRP A 399 -35.12 -11.39 -47.19
N ASN A 400 -36.40 -11.54 -46.84
CA ASN A 400 -36.81 -11.98 -45.50
C ASN A 400 -36.22 -13.34 -45.15
N TYR A 401 -36.45 -14.33 -46.01
CA TYR A 401 -35.99 -15.70 -45.80
C TYR A 401 -34.46 -15.77 -45.86
N GLU A 402 -33.86 -15.09 -46.84
CA GLU A 402 -32.42 -15.05 -47.06
C GLU A 402 -31.70 -14.41 -45.87
N ASN A 403 -32.23 -13.32 -45.31
CA ASN A 403 -31.69 -12.68 -44.12
C ASN A 403 -31.80 -13.60 -42.89
N ALA A 404 -32.92 -14.30 -42.72
CA ALA A 404 -33.08 -15.29 -41.64
C ALA A 404 -32.04 -16.41 -41.77
N VAL A 405 -31.86 -16.96 -42.98
CA VAL A 405 -30.84 -17.98 -43.26
C VAL A 405 -29.43 -17.45 -42.99
N THR A 406 -29.11 -16.23 -43.42
CA THR A 406 -27.81 -15.60 -43.17
C THR A 406 -27.52 -15.46 -41.67
N PHE A 407 -28.49 -15.02 -40.87
CA PHE A 407 -28.34 -14.99 -39.41
C PHE A 407 -28.06 -16.37 -38.82
N LEU A 408 -28.80 -17.41 -39.23
CA LEU A 408 -28.64 -18.77 -38.73
C LEU A 408 -27.27 -19.38 -39.11
N GLN A 409 -26.81 -19.13 -40.35
CA GLN A 409 -25.50 -19.58 -40.84
C GLN A 409 -24.37 -18.87 -40.08
N ARG A 410 -24.47 -17.55 -39.91
CA ARG A 410 -23.43 -16.78 -39.20
C ARG A 410 -23.42 -17.05 -37.70
N ALA A 411 -24.57 -17.24 -37.06
CA ALA A 411 -24.65 -17.72 -35.68
C ALA A 411 -23.83 -19.01 -35.49
N SER A 412 -24.00 -19.96 -36.40
CA SER A 412 -23.32 -21.26 -36.35
C SER A 412 -21.82 -21.13 -36.63
N ALA A 413 -21.44 -20.30 -37.60
CA ALA A 413 -20.04 -20.08 -37.94
C ALA A 413 -19.27 -19.37 -36.81
N ILE A 414 -19.80 -18.27 -36.27
CA ILE A 414 -19.15 -17.52 -35.18
C ILE A 414 -19.10 -18.37 -33.90
N ALA A 415 -20.14 -19.15 -33.59
CA ALA A 415 -20.10 -20.05 -32.44
C ALA A 415 -18.92 -21.05 -32.50
N VAL A 416 -18.55 -21.53 -33.69
CA VAL A 416 -17.39 -22.42 -33.89
C VAL A 416 -16.08 -21.72 -33.55
N GLU A 417 -15.95 -20.42 -33.85
CA GLU A 417 -14.76 -19.63 -33.50
C GLU A 417 -14.56 -19.60 -31.98
N TYR A 418 -15.62 -19.66 -31.18
CA TYR A 418 -15.57 -19.78 -29.72
C TYR A 418 -15.51 -21.24 -29.20
N GLY A 419 -15.32 -22.23 -30.09
CA GLY A 419 -15.30 -23.65 -29.74
C GLY A 419 -16.67 -24.21 -29.36
N ARG A 420 -17.75 -23.59 -29.84
CA ARG A 420 -19.15 -23.94 -29.55
C ARG A 420 -19.92 -24.30 -30.82
N THR A 421 -21.14 -24.77 -30.62
CA THR A 421 -22.13 -24.97 -31.68
C THR A 421 -23.32 -24.05 -31.43
N ALA A 422 -24.12 -23.76 -32.46
CA ALA A 422 -25.36 -23.01 -32.32
C ALA A 422 -26.54 -23.83 -32.88
N ILE A 423 -27.70 -23.74 -32.25
CA ILE A 423 -28.93 -24.40 -32.72
C ILE A 423 -30.12 -23.47 -32.63
N LEU A 424 -31.00 -23.52 -33.64
CA LEU A 424 -32.28 -22.85 -33.59
C LEU A 424 -33.18 -23.52 -32.55
N ASP A 425 -33.49 -22.78 -31.48
CA ASP A 425 -34.24 -23.31 -30.33
C ASP A 425 -35.68 -22.84 -30.34
N VAL A 426 -35.89 -21.54 -30.56
CA VAL A 426 -37.20 -20.95 -30.68
C VAL A 426 -37.27 -20.06 -31.92
N MET A 427 -38.35 -20.21 -32.67
CA MET A 427 -38.73 -19.29 -33.73
C MET A 427 -40.07 -18.66 -33.37
N GLN A 428 -40.11 -17.34 -33.29
CA GLN A 428 -41.33 -16.58 -33.09
C GLN A 428 -41.82 -16.06 -34.44
N TRP A 429 -43.02 -16.48 -34.81
CA TRP A 429 -43.69 -16.01 -36.02
C TRP A 429 -44.72 -14.93 -35.68
N ILE A 430 -44.60 -13.75 -36.29
CA ILE A 430 -45.51 -12.62 -36.07
C ILE A 430 -45.97 -12.10 -37.42
N GLN A 431 -47.15 -12.52 -37.88
CA GLN A 431 -47.74 -12.09 -39.15
C GLN A 431 -49.26 -12.36 -39.16
N GLY A 432 -49.98 -11.71 -40.07
CA GLY A 432 -51.41 -11.93 -40.31
C GLY A 432 -52.18 -10.67 -40.75
N GLU A 433 -51.66 -9.49 -40.41
CA GLU A 433 -52.27 -8.19 -40.70
C GLU A 433 -52.33 -7.84 -42.19
N ALA A 434 -51.38 -8.31 -43.02
CA ALA A 434 -51.31 -7.99 -44.45
C ALA A 434 -51.85 -9.12 -45.36
N GLY A 435 -52.60 -10.05 -44.78
CA GLY A 435 -53.26 -11.14 -45.50
C GLY A 435 -52.47 -12.46 -45.56
N PRO A 436 -53.06 -13.49 -46.21
CA PRO A 436 -54.31 -13.48 -47.00
C PRO A 436 -55.59 -13.25 -46.17
N THR A 437 -56.67 -12.81 -46.85
CA THR A 437 -57.99 -12.65 -46.23
C THR A 437 -58.66 -14.02 -46.00
N GLY A 438 -59.20 -14.22 -44.79
CA GLY A 438 -59.89 -15.46 -44.38
C GLY A 438 -58.99 -16.44 -43.62
N ARG A 439 -59.50 -16.95 -42.49
CA ARG A 439 -58.76 -17.80 -41.53
C ARG A 439 -58.22 -19.09 -42.17
N ASP A 440 -59.04 -19.79 -42.95
CA ASP A 440 -58.67 -21.12 -43.48
C ASP A 440 -57.62 -21.01 -44.60
N ASN A 441 -57.66 -19.92 -45.36
CA ASN A 441 -56.65 -19.61 -46.38
C ASN A 441 -55.30 -19.29 -45.71
N TYR A 442 -55.33 -18.49 -44.62
CA TYR A 442 -54.14 -18.18 -43.84
C TYR A 442 -53.50 -19.43 -43.22
N ALA A 443 -54.31 -20.30 -42.60
CA ALA A 443 -53.82 -21.53 -41.98
C ALA A 443 -53.13 -22.45 -42.98
N THR A 444 -53.69 -22.58 -44.18
CA THR A 444 -53.12 -23.41 -45.26
C THR A 444 -51.78 -22.85 -45.74
N GLN A 445 -51.69 -21.53 -45.95
CA GLN A 445 -50.44 -20.89 -46.37
C GLN A 445 -49.38 -20.91 -45.26
N LEU A 446 -49.78 -20.86 -43.99
CA LEU A 446 -48.85 -20.95 -42.88
C LEU A 446 -48.20 -22.34 -42.77
N ASP A 447 -49.01 -23.40 -42.94
CA ASP A 447 -48.53 -24.78 -42.96
C ASP A 447 -47.57 -25.02 -44.14
N ASP A 448 -47.92 -24.51 -45.32
CA ASP A 448 -47.09 -24.56 -46.52
C ASP A 448 -45.77 -23.77 -46.36
N LEU A 449 -45.83 -22.56 -45.79
CA LEU A 449 -44.66 -21.75 -45.49
C LEU A 449 -43.70 -22.52 -44.56
N PHE A 450 -44.19 -23.04 -43.43
CA PHE A 450 -43.32 -23.74 -42.49
C PHE A 450 -42.76 -25.05 -43.05
N THR A 451 -43.54 -25.78 -43.83
CA THR A 451 -43.05 -26.94 -44.57
C THR A 451 -41.92 -26.56 -45.53
N THR A 452 -41.99 -25.36 -46.11
CA THR A 452 -41.00 -24.83 -47.06
C THR A 452 -39.74 -24.30 -46.37
N ILE A 453 -39.85 -23.47 -45.32
CA ILE A 453 -38.70 -22.74 -44.75
C ILE A 453 -37.93 -23.53 -43.70
N LEU A 454 -38.59 -24.38 -42.92
CA LEU A 454 -37.95 -25.09 -41.80
C LEU A 454 -36.79 -26.00 -42.25
N PRO A 455 -36.86 -26.73 -43.38
CA PRO A 455 -35.71 -27.49 -43.88
C PRO A 455 -34.48 -26.60 -44.14
N GLY A 456 -34.69 -25.40 -44.70
CA GLY A 456 -33.64 -24.43 -44.95
C GLY A 456 -33.03 -23.88 -43.66
N PHE A 457 -33.85 -23.57 -42.66
CA PHE A 457 -33.38 -23.12 -41.35
C PHE A 457 -32.59 -24.20 -40.59
N LYS A 458 -33.02 -25.47 -40.70
CA LYS A 458 -32.28 -26.61 -40.15
C LYS A 458 -30.93 -26.79 -40.83
N ALA A 459 -30.90 -26.68 -42.17
CA ALA A 459 -29.65 -26.76 -42.92
C ALA A 459 -28.69 -25.61 -42.56
N ALA A 460 -29.22 -24.39 -42.37
CA ALA A 460 -28.46 -23.21 -41.98
C ALA A 460 -27.77 -23.34 -40.62
N THR A 461 -28.34 -24.11 -39.70
CA THR A 461 -27.77 -24.37 -38.36
C THR A 461 -26.99 -25.68 -38.24
N GLY A 462 -26.87 -26.44 -39.34
CA GLY A 462 -26.19 -27.74 -39.34
C GLY A 462 -26.91 -28.85 -38.56
N ALA A 463 -28.18 -28.65 -38.19
CA ALA A 463 -28.98 -29.64 -37.48
C ALA A 463 -29.36 -30.82 -38.41
N LYS A 464 -29.11 -32.07 -37.97
CA LYS A 464 -29.55 -33.26 -38.72
C LYS A 464 -31.08 -33.25 -38.87
N PRO A 465 -31.63 -33.71 -40.01
CA PRO A 465 -33.07 -33.78 -40.23
C PRO A 465 -33.67 -34.89 -39.36
N THR A 466 -33.89 -34.60 -38.08
CA THR A 466 -34.83 -35.34 -37.24
C THR A 466 -36.10 -34.52 -37.09
N THR A 467 -37.22 -35.23 -37.19
CA THR A 467 -38.60 -34.76 -37.10
C THR A 467 -38.78 -33.70 -36.01
N CYS A 468 -39.15 -32.48 -36.40
CA CYS A 468 -39.78 -31.55 -35.47
C CYS A 468 -41.14 -32.14 -35.10
N ARG A 469 -41.49 -32.06 -33.81
CA ARG A 469 -42.89 -32.07 -33.37
C ARG A 469 -43.34 -30.63 -33.20
#